data_AF-A0A1E7FEJ2-F1
#
_entry.id   AF-A0A1E7FEJ2-F1
#
_cell.length_a   1.000
_cell.length_b   1.000
_cell.length_c   1.000
_cell.angle_alpha   90.00
_cell.angle_beta   90.00
_cell.angle_gamma   90.00
#
_symmetry.space_group_name_H-M   'P 1'
#
loop_
_entity.id
_entity.type
_entity.pdbx_description
1 polymer ?
#
loop_
_entity_poly.entity_id
_entity_poly.type
_entity_poly.pdbx_seq_one_letter_code
_entity_poly.pdbx_strand_id
1 'polypeptide(L)'
;ARADEYGRETEAPTLETGESVMICTKRGPLGACSKTEYRTEANENDKAQQYFQKPTELVKRKDREARVAEDTEGNVLVERLKKQSEDNFEKNEQLVRQRTQLNDAGANFGPFSSQVLIQNANGDGFKLLANPQAMRLKKQGLIENKKFIRQPTQEELDAALEPD
;
A
#
# COMPACT_ATOMS: atom_id res chain seq x y z
N ALA A 1 -4.12 -10.86 8.42
CA ALA A 1 -3.89 -10.18 9.71
C ALA A 1 -4.17 -8.70 9.50
N ARG A 2 -5.18 -8.15 10.18
CA ARG A 2 -5.70 -6.80 9.94
C ARG A 2 -4.87 -5.79 10.73
N ALA A 3 -4.60 -4.61 10.15
CA ALA A 3 -3.76 -3.57 10.70
C ALA A 3 -4.33 -2.88 11.96
N ASP A 4 -5.56 -3.23 12.36
CA ASP A 4 -6.30 -2.62 13.48
C ASP A 4 -5.79 -3.03 14.87
N GLU A 5 -4.78 -3.90 14.94
CA GLU A 5 -4.16 -4.34 16.19
C GLU A 5 -2.94 -3.48 16.60
N TYR A 6 -2.39 -2.68 15.70
CA TYR A 6 -1.27 -1.78 16.03
C TYR A 6 -1.80 -0.47 16.66
N GLY A 7 -1.96 -0.48 17.98
CA GLY A 7 -2.27 0.73 18.75
C GLY A 7 -3.09 0.53 20.02
N ARG A 8 -3.62 -0.68 20.27
CA ARG A 8 -4.05 -1.05 21.62
C ARG A 8 -2.82 -1.44 22.41
N GLU A 9 -2.41 -0.58 23.34
CA GLU A 9 -1.58 -1.02 24.47
C GLU A 9 -2.43 -2.01 25.28
N THR A 10 -2.42 -3.28 24.90
CA THR A 10 -2.74 -4.34 25.85
C THR A 10 -1.57 -4.35 26.81
N GLU A 11 -1.76 -3.75 27.99
CA GLU A 11 -0.83 -3.88 29.11
C GLU A 11 -0.39 -5.35 29.18
N ALA A 12 0.91 -5.59 29.10
CA ALA A 12 1.45 -6.93 29.27
C ALA A 12 0.92 -7.41 30.63
N PRO A 13 0.17 -8.53 30.68
CA PRO A 13 -0.39 -8.96 31.93
C PRO A 13 0.79 -9.38 32.80
N THR A 14 1.10 -8.57 33.82
CA THR A 14 2.09 -8.87 34.86
C THR A 14 1.53 -9.94 35.80
N LEU A 15 1.07 -11.05 35.21
CA LEU A 15 0.24 -12.09 35.82
C LEU A 15 1.04 -12.99 36.79
N GLU A 16 2.37 -12.90 36.85
CA GLU A 16 3.17 -13.76 37.73
C GLU A 16 3.54 -13.13 39.09
N THR A 17 3.40 -11.80 39.30
CA THR A 17 3.74 -11.17 40.60
C THR A 17 2.53 -10.76 41.45
N GLY A 18 1.31 -10.81 40.92
CA GLY A 18 0.10 -10.42 41.69
C GLY A 18 0.06 -8.94 42.10
N GLU A 19 0.94 -8.11 41.56
CA GLU A 19 1.15 -6.70 41.95
C GLU A 19 0.09 -5.74 41.38
N SER A 20 -0.79 -6.19 40.47
CA SER A 20 -1.78 -5.30 39.84
C SER A 20 -2.78 -4.71 40.84
N VAL A 21 -2.97 -5.34 41.99
CA VAL A 21 -3.92 -4.89 43.01
C VAL A 21 -3.27 -3.97 44.06
N MET A 22 -1.98 -4.17 44.36
CA MET A 22 -1.28 -3.50 45.45
C MET A 22 -0.02 -2.78 44.95
N ILE A 23 -0.05 -1.46 44.96
CA ILE A 23 1.09 -0.63 44.52
C ILE A 23 1.98 -0.25 45.70
N CYS A 24 3.28 -0.14 45.44
CA CYS A 24 4.23 0.34 46.45
C CYS A 24 4.20 1.88 46.56
N THR A 25 3.72 2.41 47.67
CA THR A 25 3.67 3.87 47.90
C THR A 25 4.95 4.42 48.52
N LYS A 26 5.70 3.59 49.26
CA LYS A 26 6.95 4.01 49.91
C LYS A 26 8.02 2.93 49.83
N ARG A 27 9.19 3.29 49.30
CA ARG A 27 10.39 2.43 49.25
C ARG A 27 11.35 2.77 50.40
N GLY A 28 11.99 1.75 50.96
CA GLY A 28 13.08 1.89 51.92
C GLY A 28 14.39 2.28 51.22
N PRO A 29 15.46 2.56 52.00
CA PRO A 29 16.75 3.02 51.47
C PRO A 29 17.45 1.98 50.57
N LEU A 30 17.12 0.70 50.72
CA LEU A 30 17.62 -0.41 49.89
C LEU A 30 16.68 -0.77 48.73
N GLY A 31 15.68 0.06 48.44
CA GLY A 31 14.76 -0.13 47.32
C GLY A 31 13.58 -1.09 47.58
N ALA A 32 13.58 -1.80 48.71
CA ALA A 32 12.48 -2.67 49.12
C ALA A 32 11.20 -1.87 49.42
N CYS A 33 10.04 -2.40 49.05
CA CYS A 33 8.77 -1.75 49.37
C CYS A 33 8.46 -1.85 50.87
N SER A 34 8.24 -0.70 51.50
CA SER A 34 7.92 -0.61 52.94
C SER A 34 6.44 -0.44 53.22
N LYS A 35 5.66 0.03 52.23
CA LYS A 35 4.21 0.20 52.33
C LYS A 35 3.55 -0.08 50.99
N THR A 36 2.56 -0.97 51.01
CA THR A 36 1.71 -1.28 49.87
C THR A 36 0.28 -0.79 50.14
N GLU A 37 -0.37 -0.24 49.11
CA GLU A 37 -1.77 0.20 49.17
C GLU A 37 -2.51 -0.29 47.93
N TYR A 38 -3.84 -0.44 48.04
CA TYR A 38 -4.66 -0.81 46.90
C TYR A 38 -4.55 0.25 45.79
N ARG A 39 -4.39 -0.22 44.56
CA ARG A 39 -4.29 0.62 43.37
C ARG A 39 -5.61 1.39 43.19
N THR A 40 -5.50 2.72 43.17
CA THR A 40 -6.62 3.63 42.89
C THR A 40 -6.13 4.72 41.94
N GLU A 41 -7.02 5.34 41.16
CA GLU A 41 -6.67 6.42 40.20
C GLU A 41 -5.87 7.57 40.85
N ALA A 42 -6.06 7.81 42.16
CA ALA A 42 -5.34 8.84 42.91
C ALA A 42 -3.92 8.41 43.35
N ASN A 43 -3.68 7.11 43.51
CA ASN A 43 -2.43 6.55 44.03
C ASN A 43 -1.53 5.98 42.93
N GLU A 44 -2.04 5.81 41.72
CA GLU A 44 -1.26 5.40 40.55
C GLU A 44 -0.21 6.46 40.19
N ASN A 45 1.07 6.07 40.26
CA ASN A 45 2.18 6.92 39.84
C ASN A 45 2.38 6.91 38.32
N ASP A 46 1.52 6.17 37.60
CA ASP A 46 1.49 6.15 36.15
C ASP A 46 0.72 7.38 35.64
N LYS A 47 1.49 8.42 35.30
CA LYS A 47 0.93 9.69 34.82
C LYS A 47 0.50 9.63 33.35
N ALA A 48 0.50 8.46 32.72
CA ALA A 48 0.11 8.30 31.31
C ALA A 48 -1.22 9.03 30.99
N GLN A 49 -2.24 8.87 31.83
CA GLN A 49 -3.53 9.53 31.66
C GLN A 49 -3.49 11.08 31.75
N GLN A 50 -2.46 11.67 32.37
CA GLN A 50 -2.26 13.12 32.39
C GLN A 50 -1.75 13.64 31.04
N TYR A 51 -1.00 12.81 30.31
CA TYR A 51 -0.46 13.16 29.00
C TYR A 51 -1.43 12.89 27.86
N PHE A 52 -2.38 11.97 28.06
CA PHE A 52 -3.47 11.77 27.12
C PHE A 52 -4.55 12.85 27.29
N GLN A 53 -4.71 13.69 26.27
CA GLN A 53 -5.82 14.64 26.22
C GLN A 53 -7.14 13.85 26.32
N LYS A 54 -7.90 14.05 27.39
CA LYS A 54 -9.21 13.40 27.56
C LYS A 54 -10.07 13.77 26.34
N PRO A 55 -10.54 12.78 25.55
CA PRO A 55 -11.34 13.07 24.38
C PRO A 55 -12.59 13.83 24.82
N THR A 56 -12.91 14.92 24.13
CA THR A 56 -14.09 15.72 24.43
C THR A 56 -15.36 14.86 24.30
N GLU A 57 -16.42 15.23 25.01
CA GLU A 57 -17.71 14.53 24.92
C GLU A 57 -18.24 14.44 23.47
N LEU A 58 -17.88 15.43 22.64
CA LEU A 58 -18.15 15.42 21.20
C LEU A 58 -17.43 14.28 20.46
N VAL A 59 -16.16 14.02 20.79
CA VAL A 59 -15.38 12.91 20.21
C VAL A 59 -15.92 11.56 20.68
N LYS A 60 -16.24 11.43 21.96
CA LYS A 60 -16.86 10.20 22.50
C LYS A 60 -18.22 9.91 21.87
N ARG A 61 -19.03 10.95 21.66
CA ARG A 61 -20.33 10.81 21.01
C ARG A 61 -20.19 10.40 19.55
N LYS A 62 -19.29 11.05 18.80
CA LYS A 62 -19.01 10.70 17.40
C LYS A 62 -18.44 9.29 17.25
N ASP A 63 -17.54 8.87 18.14
CA ASP A 63 -17.00 7.50 18.14
C ASP A 63 -18.10 6.46 18.43
N ARG A 64 -19.00 6.73 19.38
CA ARG A 64 -20.16 5.87 19.65
C ARG A 64 -21.15 5.85 18.47
N GLU A 65 -21.44 7.00 17.86
CA GLU A 65 -22.30 7.11 16.68
C GLU A 65 -21.68 6.34 15.48
N ALA A 66 -20.37 6.45 15.26
CA ALA A 66 -19.67 5.73 14.20
C ALA A 66 -19.71 4.21 14.39
N ARG A 67 -19.53 3.72 15.62
CA ARG A 67 -19.61 2.29 15.94
C ARG A 67 -21.02 1.71 15.84
N VAL A 68 -22.05 2.52 16.07
CA VAL A 68 -23.46 2.10 15.92
C VAL A 68 -23.91 2.17 14.47
N ALA A 69 -23.39 3.11 13.67
CA ALA A 69 -23.66 3.22 12.25
C ALA A 69 -23.02 2.10 11.41
N GLU A 70 -21.95 1.46 11.91
CA GLU A 70 -21.30 0.32 11.25
C GLU A 70 -22.23 -0.89 11.08
N ASP A 71 -23.19 -1.11 11.97
CA ASP A 71 -24.10 -2.27 11.93
C ASP A 71 -25.23 -2.12 10.89
N THR A 72 -25.52 -0.90 10.39
CA THR A 72 -26.65 -0.64 9.48
C THR A 72 -26.25 -0.11 8.10
N GLU A 73 -25.10 0.57 7.96
CA GLU A 73 -24.61 1.10 6.67
C GLU A 73 -23.39 0.32 6.11
N GLY A 74 -22.89 -0.67 6.85
CA GLY A 74 -21.59 -1.33 6.66
C GLY A 74 -21.38 -2.21 5.42
N ASN A 75 -22.34 -2.32 4.49
CA ASN A 75 -22.15 -3.17 3.29
C ASN A 75 -21.77 -2.35 2.04
N VAL A 76 -22.36 -1.17 1.82
CA VAL A 76 -22.18 -0.44 0.54
C VAL A 76 -20.81 0.23 0.44
N LEU A 77 -20.31 0.83 1.53
CA LEU A 77 -18.98 1.45 1.53
C LEU A 77 -17.89 0.38 1.41
N VAL A 78 -18.03 -0.73 2.14
CA VAL A 78 -17.09 -1.85 2.08
C VAL A 78 -17.07 -2.49 0.69
N GLU A 79 -18.22 -2.70 0.05
CA GLU A 79 -18.30 -3.18 -1.33
C GLU A 79 -17.66 -2.20 -2.33
N ARG A 80 -17.89 -0.88 -2.17
CA ARG A 80 -17.25 0.13 -3.01
C ARG A 80 -15.73 0.14 -2.85
N LEU A 81 -15.24 0.07 -1.60
CA LEU A 81 -13.81 0.04 -1.31
C LEU A 81 -13.16 -1.26 -1.81
N LYS A 82 -13.86 -2.40 -1.74
CA LYS A 82 -13.40 -3.66 -2.35
C LYS A 82 -13.26 -3.52 -3.86
N LYS A 83 -14.29 -3.04 -4.56
CA LYS A 83 -14.24 -2.78 -6.00
C LYS A 83 -13.11 -1.82 -6.38
N GLN A 84 -12.96 -0.72 -5.64
CA GLN A 84 -11.85 0.22 -5.86
C GLN A 84 -10.49 -0.42 -5.63
N SER A 85 -10.37 -1.31 -4.65
CA SER A 85 -9.13 -2.03 -4.37
C SER A 85 -8.79 -3.01 -5.49
N GLU A 86 -9.78 -3.72 -6.03
CA GLU A 86 -9.65 -4.61 -7.19
C GLU A 86 -9.23 -3.83 -8.44
N ASP A 87 -9.94 -2.74 -8.78
CA ASP A 87 -9.61 -1.88 -9.92
C ASP A 87 -8.19 -1.30 -9.82
N ASN A 88 -7.80 -0.89 -8.60
CA ASN A 88 -6.45 -0.37 -8.35
C ASN A 88 -5.39 -1.47 -8.43
N PHE A 89 -5.70 -2.67 -7.96
CA PHE A 89 -4.81 -3.82 -8.05
C PHE A 89 -4.50 -4.13 -9.52
N GLU A 90 -5.53 -4.23 -10.37
CA GLU A 90 -5.36 -4.50 -11.81
C GLU A 90 -4.54 -3.42 -12.50
N LYS A 91 -4.83 -2.14 -12.25
CA LYS A 91 -4.06 -1.01 -12.83
C LYS A 91 -2.61 -1.01 -12.36
N ASN A 92 -2.37 -1.25 -11.07
CA ASN A 92 -1.02 -1.30 -10.53
C ASN A 92 -0.25 -2.50 -11.09
N GLU A 93 -0.90 -3.65 -11.22
CA GLU A 93 -0.28 -4.84 -11.81
C GLU A 93 0.14 -4.57 -13.26
N GLN A 94 -0.71 -3.95 -14.07
CA GLN A 94 -0.37 -3.56 -15.45
C GLN A 94 0.82 -2.58 -15.48
N LEU A 95 0.81 -1.56 -14.63
CA LEU A 95 1.91 -0.58 -14.55
C LEU A 95 3.23 -1.21 -14.13
N VAL A 96 3.20 -2.12 -13.14
CA VAL A 96 4.40 -2.85 -12.70
C VAL A 96 4.91 -3.73 -13.83
N ARG A 97 4.05 -4.52 -14.50
CA ARG A 97 4.45 -5.35 -15.64
C ARG A 97 5.10 -4.53 -16.75
N GLN A 98 4.51 -3.38 -17.11
CA GLN A 98 5.07 -2.47 -18.12
C GLN A 98 6.45 -1.95 -17.72
N ARG A 99 6.60 -1.48 -16.48
CA ARG A 99 7.90 -0.97 -15.98
C ARG A 99 8.97 -2.05 -15.91
N THR A 100 8.64 -3.23 -15.39
CA THR A 100 9.56 -4.36 -15.31
C THR A 100 10.07 -4.72 -16.71
N GLN A 101 9.18 -4.82 -17.69
CA GLN A 101 9.55 -5.14 -19.06
C GLN A 101 10.39 -4.03 -19.73
N LEU A 102 10.11 -2.75 -19.45
CA LEU A 102 10.94 -1.64 -19.95
C LEU A 102 12.34 -1.63 -19.32
N ASN A 103 12.45 -1.97 -18.03
CA ASN A 103 13.74 -2.10 -17.34
C ASN A 103 14.55 -3.28 -17.90
N ASP A 104 13.91 -4.43 -18.09
CA ASP A 104 14.54 -5.61 -18.70
C ASP A 104 14.96 -5.32 -20.14
N ALA A 105 14.17 -4.53 -20.87
CA ALA A 105 14.52 -4.12 -22.23
C ALA A 105 15.72 -3.17 -22.27
N GLY A 106 15.87 -2.27 -21.29
CA GLY A 106 17.05 -1.42 -21.17
C GLY A 106 18.34 -2.22 -20.95
N ALA A 107 18.26 -3.36 -20.26
CA ALA A 107 19.40 -4.26 -20.04
C ALA A 107 19.71 -5.12 -21.28
N ASN A 108 18.69 -5.59 -21.99
CA ASN A 108 18.85 -6.52 -23.13
C ASN A 108 18.98 -5.84 -24.50
N PHE A 109 18.48 -4.61 -24.65
CA PHE A 109 18.42 -3.88 -25.93
C PHE A 109 19.07 -2.50 -25.77
N GLY A 110 20.38 -2.44 -26.05
CA GLY A 110 21.15 -1.20 -26.10
C GLY A 110 20.87 -0.36 -27.35
N PRO A 111 21.49 0.84 -27.48
CA PRO A 111 21.27 1.73 -28.63
C PRO A 111 21.70 1.15 -29.98
N PHE A 112 22.47 0.05 -29.98
CA PHE A 112 22.95 -0.64 -31.18
C PHE A 112 22.35 -2.05 -31.35
N SER A 113 21.37 -2.45 -30.54
CA SER A 113 20.71 -3.74 -30.74
C SER A 113 20.01 -3.77 -32.09
N SER A 114 20.08 -4.89 -32.81
CA SER A 114 19.40 -5.05 -34.11
C SER A 114 17.88 -5.03 -34.01
N GLN A 115 17.36 -5.27 -32.80
CA GLN A 115 15.95 -5.31 -32.47
C GLN A 115 15.61 -4.25 -31.44
N VAL A 116 14.40 -3.70 -31.54
CA VAL A 116 13.82 -2.73 -30.61
C VAL A 116 12.48 -3.26 -30.12
N LEU A 117 12.26 -3.06 -28.83
CA LEU A 117 11.00 -3.34 -28.16
C LEU A 117 10.05 -2.16 -28.36
N ILE A 118 8.88 -2.39 -28.96
CA ILE A 118 7.83 -1.38 -29.15
C ILE A 118 6.56 -1.82 -28.41
N GLN A 119 6.02 -0.95 -27.56
CA GLN A 119 4.80 -1.20 -26.79
C GLN A 119 3.57 -1.20 -27.69
N ASN A 120 2.65 -2.14 -27.49
CA ASN A 120 1.37 -2.17 -28.20
C ASN A 120 0.50 -0.94 -27.89
N ALA A 121 -0.47 -0.64 -28.77
CA ALA A 121 -1.36 0.51 -28.59
C ALA A 121 -2.18 0.41 -27.29
N ASN A 122 -2.59 -0.80 -26.93
CA ASN A 122 -3.38 -1.11 -25.74
C ASN A 122 -2.57 -0.97 -24.44
N GLY A 123 -1.25 -0.76 -24.50
CA GLY A 123 -0.37 -0.75 -23.33
C GLY A 123 0.00 -2.14 -22.82
N ASP A 124 -0.74 -3.17 -23.22
CA ASP A 124 -0.46 -4.56 -22.86
C ASP A 124 0.50 -5.23 -23.84
N GLY A 125 1.70 -5.49 -23.32
CA GLY A 125 2.76 -6.22 -24.02
C GLY A 125 3.51 -5.39 -25.07
N PHE A 126 4.43 -6.09 -25.73
CA PHE A 126 5.37 -5.49 -26.65
C PHE A 126 5.56 -6.36 -27.88
N LYS A 127 5.87 -5.73 -29.01
CA LYS A 127 6.38 -6.41 -30.20
C LYS A 127 7.87 -6.11 -30.34
N LEU A 128 8.64 -7.17 -30.58
CA LEU A 128 10.03 -7.10 -31.00
C LEU A 128 10.06 -6.85 -32.51
N LEU A 129 10.64 -5.73 -32.91
CA LEU A 129 10.77 -5.35 -34.31
C LEU A 129 12.24 -5.14 -34.63
N ALA A 130 12.64 -5.40 -35.88
CA ALA A 130 13.96 -5.02 -36.33
C ALA A 130 14.06 -3.48 -36.40
N ASN A 131 15.24 -2.92 -36.12
CA ASN A 131 15.50 -1.47 -36.24
C ASN A 131 15.01 -0.84 -37.55
N PRO A 132 15.34 -1.38 -38.75
CA PRO A 132 14.87 -0.80 -40.00
C PRO A 132 13.34 -0.80 -40.11
N GLN A 133 12.68 -1.87 -39.68
CA GLN A 133 11.22 -2.00 -39.65
C GLN A 133 10.59 -0.97 -38.71
N ALA A 134 11.10 -0.84 -37.49
CA ALA A 134 10.62 0.14 -36.51
C ALA A 134 10.80 1.59 -37.00
N MET A 135 11.90 1.89 -37.70
CA MET A 135 12.13 3.21 -38.28
C MET A 135 11.17 3.54 -39.43
N ARG A 136 10.79 2.55 -40.25
CA ARG A 136 9.78 2.73 -41.31
C ARG A 136 8.39 2.98 -40.72
N LEU A 137 7.98 2.18 -39.74
CA LEU A 137 6.70 2.37 -39.04
C LEU A 137 6.65 3.71 -38.29
N LYS A 138 7.79 4.18 -37.76
CA LYS A 138 7.91 5.53 -37.20
C LYS A 138 7.74 6.62 -38.27
N LYS A 139 8.34 6.46 -39.46
CA LYS A 139 8.14 7.39 -40.59
C LYS A 139 6.69 7.43 -41.08
N GLN A 140 5.98 6.31 -41.01
CA GLN A 140 4.55 6.21 -41.33
C GLN A 140 3.63 6.79 -40.24
N GLY A 141 4.20 7.27 -39.11
CA GLY A 141 3.41 7.85 -38.02
C GLY A 141 2.66 6.83 -37.17
N LEU A 142 3.03 5.54 -37.23
CA LEU A 142 2.40 4.48 -36.45
C LEU A 142 3.08 4.28 -35.08
N ILE A 143 4.32 4.75 -34.90
CA ILE A 143 5.10 4.63 -33.66
C ILE A 143 5.50 6.01 -33.15
N GLU A 144 5.19 6.25 -31.88
CA GLU A 144 5.63 7.43 -31.13
C GLU A 144 6.18 6.99 -29.76
N ASN A 145 7.33 7.52 -29.34
CA ASN A 145 7.94 7.24 -28.03
C ASN A 145 8.07 5.73 -27.67
N LYS A 146 8.43 4.89 -28.66
CA LYS A 146 8.50 3.41 -28.53
C LYS A 146 7.15 2.75 -28.22
N LYS A 147 6.04 3.40 -28.54
CA LYS A 147 4.68 2.87 -28.43
C LYS A 147 3.95 3.01 -29.77
N PHE A 148 3.12 2.04 -30.10
CA PHE A 148 2.22 2.13 -31.23
C PHE A 148 1.06 3.08 -30.93
N ILE A 149 0.75 3.99 -31.85
CA ILE A 149 -0.43 4.86 -31.77
C ILE A 149 -1.69 4.03 -32.08
N ARG A 150 -1.62 3.23 -33.15
CA ARG A 150 -2.62 2.23 -33.54
C ARG A 150 -1.91 0.89 -33.70
N GLN A 151 -2.57 -0.20 -33.32
CA GLN A 151 -2.02 -1.53 -33.58
C GLN A 151 -1.96 -1.76 -35.11
N PRO A 152 -0.77 -1.94 -35.70
CA PRO A 152 -0.67 -2.18 -37.12
C PRO A 152 -1.21 -3.56 -37.48
N THR A 153 -1.79 -3.67 -38.68
CA THR A 153 -2.20 -4.97 -39.22
C THR A 153 -0.97 -5.81 -39.59
N GLN A 154 -1.16 -7.11 -39.80
CA GLN A 154 -0.05 -8.00 -40.18
C GLN A 154 0.58 -7.55 -41.51
N GLU A 155 -0.23 -7.11 -42.47
CA GLU A 155 0.20 -6.59 -43.76
C GLU A 155 1.07 -5.32 -43.63
N GLU A 156 0.72 -4.40 -42.72
CA GLU A 156 1.52 -3.18 -42.46
C GLU A 156 2.88 -3.51 -41.84
N LEU A 157 2.94 -4.56 -41.01
CA LEU A 157 4.20 -5.03 -40.41
C LEU A 157 5.10 -5.70 -41.44
N ASP A 158 4.52 -6.53 -42.31
CA ASP A 158 5.26 -7.26 -43.34
C ASP A 158 5.77 -6.31 -44.43
N ALA A 159 4.96 -5.33 -44.86
CA ALA A 159 5.39 -4.26 -45.77
C ALA A 159 6.54 -3.42 -45.19
N ALA A 160 6.57 -3.21 -43.87
CA ALA A 160 7.69 -2.53 -43.22
C ALA A 160 8.96 -3.40 -43.12
N LEU A 161 8.85 -4.73 -43.27
CA LEU A 161 9.98 -5.66 -43.27
C LEU A 161 10.73 -5.61 -44.61
N GLU A 162 10.00 -5.49 -45.72
CA GLU A 162 10.57 -5.45 -47.07
C GLU A 162 11.37 -4.17 -47.31
N PRO A 163 12.62 -4.26 -47.79
CA PRO A 163 13.37 -3.10 -48.21
C PRO A 163 12.89 -2.57 -49.57
N ASP A 164 12.60 -1.27 -49.62
CA ASP A 164 12.69 -0.50 -50.87
C ASP A 164 14.09 -0.65 -51.51
#